data_AF-A0A1B6K3Z2-F1
#
_entry.id   AF-A0A1B6K3Z2-F1
#
_cell.length_a   1.000
_cell.length_b   1.000
_cell.length_c   1.000
_cell.angle_alpha   90.00
_cell.angle_beta   90.00
_cell.angle_gamma   90.00
#
_symmetry.space_group_name_H-M   'P 1'
#
loop_
_entity.id
_entity.type
_entity.pdbx_description
1 polymer ?
#
loop_
_entity_poly.entity_id
_entity_poly.type
_entity_poly.pdbx_seq_one_letter_code
_entity_poly.pdbx_strand_id
1 'polypeptide(L)'
;FGDKIALYFTWLGFYTKMLIPAAIVGFLCFMYGLLSMDSSDNIPSKEICDPKLAGNITLCPLCDKVCTYQRLKESCVFAKITYLFDNPATVFFCDIHVFLGYNIFR
;
A
#
# COMPACT_ATOMS: atom_id res chain seq x y z
N PHE A 1 14.99 29.49 -27.66
CA PHE A 1 15.04 28.15 -27.04
C PHE A 1 15.01 27.13 -28.17
N GLY A 2 16.00 26.24 -28.26
CA GLY A 2 16.11 25.27 -29.35
C GLY A 2 15.05 24.16 -29.29
N ASP A 3 14.93 23.43 -30.39
CA ASP A 3 14.09 22.23 -30.59
C ASP A 3 14.23 21.21 -29.45
N LYS A 4 15.46 20.94 -29.00
CA LYS A 4 15.74 19.99 -27.90
C LYS A 4 15.13 20.43 -26.56
N ILE A 5 15.16 21.73 -26.28
CA ILE A 5 14.63 22.30 -25.04
C ILE A 5 13.10 22.31 -25.10
N ALA A 6 12.53 22.65 -26.26
CA ALA A 6 11.08 22.62 -26.47
C ALA A 6 10.50 21.20 -26.32
N LEU A 7 11.20 20.18 -26.83
CA LEU A 7 10.77 18.79 -26.70
C LEU A 7 10.85 18.29 -25.26
N TYR A 8 11.90 18.67 -24.51
CA TYR A 8 12.01 18.36 -23.08
C TYR A 8 10.83 18.90 -22.26
N PHE A 9 10.50 20.19 -22.44
CA PHE A 9 9.38 20.80 -21.69
C PHE A 9 8.02 20.26 -22.10
N THR A 10 7.83 19.92 -23.39
CA THR A 10 6.59 19.31 -23.88
C THR A 10 6.38 17.91 -23.29
N TRP A 11 7.43 17.10 -23.29
CA TRP A 11 7.43 15.77 -22.68
C TRP A 11 7.18 15.86 -21.18
N LEU A 12 7.92 16.71 -20.46
CA LEU A 12 7.72 16.92 -19.03
C LEU A 12 6.26 17.31 -18.70
N GLY A 13 5.68 18.25 -19.46
CA GLY A 13 4.29 18.65 -19.27
C GLY A 13 3.28 17.53 -19.55
N PHE A 14 3.52 16.71 -20.57
CA PHE A 14 2.70 15.53 -20.85
C PHE A 14 2.78 14.50 -19.71
N TYR A 15 3.98 14.22 -19.19
CA TYR A 15 4.16 13.32 -18.04
C TYR A 15 3.41 13.82 -16.81
N THR A 16 3.56 15.10 -16.45
CA THR A 16 2.86 15.66 -15.29
C THR A 16 1.35 15.54 -15.43
N LYS A 17 0.79 15.74 -16.63
CA LYS A 17 -0.65 15.57 -16.87
C LYS A 17 -1.11 14.13 -16.69
N MET A 18 -0.32 13.15 -17.12
CA MET A 18 -0.62 11.72 -16.94
C MET A 18 -0.47 11.26 -15.48
N LEU A 19 0.32 11.97 -14.66
CA LEU A 19 0.41 11.69 -13.22
C LEU A 19 -0.82 12.16 -12.43
N ILE A 20 -1.57 13.16 -12.90
CA ILE A 20 -2.77 13.66 -12.21
C ILE A 20 -3.81 12.56 -11.93
N PRO A 21 -4.26 11.75 -12.91
CA PRO A 21 -5.21 10.67 -12.63
C PRO A 21 -4.62 9.60 -11.70
N ALA A 22 -3.33 9.27 -11.84
CA ALA A 22 -2.67 8.33 -10.92
C ALA A 22 -2.68 8.86 -9.48
N ALA A 23 -2.43 10.15 -9.27
CA ALA A 23 -2.44 10.76 -7.95
C ALA A 23 -3.83 10.77 -7.31
N ILE A 24 -4.87 11.08 -8.09
CA ILE A 24 -6.27 11.08 -7.62
C ILE A 24 -6.68 9.68 -7.18
N VAL A 25 -6.45 8.67 -8.02
CA VAL A 25 -6.84 7.28 -7.70
C VAL A 25 -6.02 6.76 -6.52
N GLY A 26 -4.71 7.04 -6.47
CA GLY A 26 -3.87 6.67 -5.33
C GLY A 26 -4.35 7.27 -4.01
N PHE A 27 -4.76 8.54 -4.02
CA PHE A 27 -5.33 9.19 -2.83
C PHE A 27 -6.66 8.55 -2.40
N LEU A 28 -7.55 8.23 -3.35
CA LEU A 28 -8.81 7.55 -3.07
C LEU A 28 -8.60 6.14 -2.50
N CYS A 29 -7.68 5.37 -3.07
CA CYS A 29 -7.33 4.03 -2.56
C CYS A 29 -6.78 4.09 -1.13
N PHE A 30 -5.93 5.07 -0.83
CA PHE A 30 -5.42 5.29 0.52
C PHE A 30 -6.52 5.67 1.51
N MET A 31 -7.42 6.59 1.12
CA MET A 31 -8.56 6.98 1.95
C MET A 31 -9.51 5.80 2.20
N TYR A 32 -9.76 4.98 1.18
CA TYR A 32 -10.54 3.75 1.31
C TYR A 32 -9.87 2.78 2.29
N GLY A 33 -8.55 2.59 2.19
CA GLY A 33 -7.79 1.74 3.12
C GLY A 33 -7.95 2.21 4.57
N LEU A 34 -7.86 3.52 4.83
CA LEU A 34 -8.06 4.10 6.16
C LEU A 34 -9.48 3.90 6.71
N LEU A 35 -10.51 4.14 5.88
CA LEU A 35 -11.91 3.95 6.29
C LEU A 35 -12.24 2.47 6.50
N SER A 36 -11.69 1.60 5.66
CA SER A 36 -11.88 0.15 5.76
C SER A 36 -11.15 -0.42 6.96
N MET A 37 -10.00 0.14 7.39
CA MET A 37 -9.14 -0.38 8.45
C MET A 37 -9.84 -0.57 9.81
N ASP A 38 -10.85 0.26 10.12
CA ASP A 38 -11.65 0.17 11.35
C ASP A 38 -12.96 -0.64 11.17
N SER A 39 -13.27 -1.01 9.93
CA SER A 39 -14.48 -1.73 9.57
C SER A 39 -14.37 -3.24 9.83
N SER A 40 -15.51 -3.93 9.97
CA SER A 40 -15.59 -5.34 10.39
C SER A 40 -15.01 -6.37 9.41
N ASP A 41 -14.64 -5.96 8.20
CA ASP A 41 -14.14 -6.83 7.13
C ASP A 41 -12.64 -7.16 7.23
N ASN A 42 -11.92 -6.59 8.21
CA ASN A 42 -10.48 -6.87 8.44
C ASN A 42 -10.30 -7.97 9.47
N ILE A 43 -10.88 -9.14 9.20
CA ILE A 43 -10.74 -10.32 10.04
C ILE A 43 -9.27 -10.60 10.43
N PRO A 44 -8.28 -10.62 9.51
CA PRO A 44 -6.90 -10.97 9.88
C PRO A 44 -6.24 -9.95 10.82
N SER A 45 -6.39 -8.65 10.58
CA SER A 45 -5.81 -7.62 11.46
C SER A 45 -6.48 -7.62 12.84
N LYS A 46 -7.79 -7.89 12.89
CA LYS A 46 -8.55 -7.95 14.15
C LYS A 46 -8.17 -9.18 14.99
N GLU A 47 -7.96 -10.33 14.36
CA GLU A 47 -7.51 -11.55 15.05
C GLU A 47 -6.09 -11.43 15.63
N ILE A 48 -5.18 -10.77 14.91
CA ILE A 48 -3.80 -10.50 15.37
C ILE A 48 -3.79 -9.55 16.57
N CYS A 49 -4.68 -8.55 16.57
CA CYS A 49 -4.77 -7.55 17.64
C CYS A 49 -5.56 -8.04 18.86
N ASP A 50 -6.40 -9.08 18.75
CA ASP A 50 -7.21 -9.60 19.86
C ASP A 50 -6.40 -10.58 20.73
N PRO A 51 -6.13 -10.26 22.02
CA PRO A 51 -5.42 -11.14 22.93
C PRO A 51 -6.18 -12.43 23.30
N LYS A 52 -7.49 -12.53 23.03
CA LYS A 52 -8.29 -13.72 23.35
C LYS A 52 -8.29 -14.76 22.25
N LEU A 53 -7.82 -14.41 21.05
CA LEU A 53 -7.85 -15.26 19.86
C LEU A 53 -6.43 -15.61 19.40
N ALA A 54 -5.91 -14.95 18.36
CA ALA A 54 -4.57 -15.22 17.82
C ALA A 54 -3.48 -14.31 18.43
N GLY A 55 -3.83 -13.20 19.08
CA GLY A 55 -2.87 -12.25 19.64
C GLY A 55 -2.02 -12.79 20.81
N ASN A 56 -2.47 -13.85 21.49
CA ASN A 56 -1.70 -14.48 22.59
C ASN A 56 -0.78 -15.61 22.11
N ILE A 57 -0.73 -15.88 20.81
CA ILE A 57 0.19 -16.89 20.25
C ILE A 57 1.61 -16.33 20.32
N THR A 58 2.52 -17.06 20.97
CA THR A 58 3.95 -16.78 20.97
C THR A 58 4.58 -17.27 19.67
N LEU A 59 5.24 -16.37 18.96
CA LEU A 59 6.01 -16.70 17.77
C LEU A 59 7.36 -17.30 18.16
N CYS A 60 7.89 -18.17 17.29
CA CYS A 60 9.27 -18.60 17.38
C CYS A 60 10.21 -17.41 17.12
N PRO A 61 11.32 -17.29 17.87
CA PRO A 61 12.33 -16.27 17.59
C PRO A 61 12.96 -16.51 16.21
N LEU A 62 13.24 -15.45 15.48
CA LEU A 62 13.89 -15.53 14.16
C LEU A 62 15.41 -15.79 14.23
N CYS A 63 15.95 -16.12 15.41
CA CYS A 63 17.39 -16.25 15.62
C CYS A 63 17.74 -17.57 16.33
N ASP A 64 18.87 -18.17 15.96
CA ASP A 64 19.41 -19.41 16.56
C ASP A 64 20.01 -19.24 17.97
N LYS A 65 20.09 -18.01 18.50
CA LYS A 65 20.62 -17.70 19.85
C LYS A 65 19.51 -17.27 20.81
N VAL A 66 19.86 -17.03 22.08
CA VAL A 66 18.95 -16.60 23.17
C VAL A 66 18.24 -15.30 22.79
N CYS A 67 17.12 -15.42 22.10
CA CYS A 67 16.23 -14.33 21.75
C CYS A 67 14.91 -14.49 22.49
N THR A 68 14.29 -13.36 22.83
CA THR A 68 13.01 -13.31 23.52
C THR A 68 11.89 -13.71 22.57
N TYR A 69 11.03 -14.62 23.04
CA TYR A 69 9.78 -14.95 22.37
C TYR A 69 8.87 -13.72 22.34
N GLN A 70 8.37 -13.39 21.14
CA GLN A 70 7.50 -12.23 20.91
C GLN A 70 6.05 -12.72 20.82
N ARG A 71 5.10 -11.94 21.32
CA ARG A 71 3.67 -12.26 21.12
C ARG A 71 3.17 -11.65 19.83
N LEU A 72 2.31 -12.37 19.11
CA LEU A 72 1.74 -11.93 17.84
C LEU A 72 1.06 -10.54 17.94
N LYS A 73 0.46 -10.24 19.10
CA LYS A 73 -0.17 -8.93 19.40
C LYS A 73 0.79 -7.74 19.29
N GLU A 74 2.08 -7.91 19.58
CA GLU A 74 3.06 -6.80 19.51
C GLU A 74 3.21 -6.27 18.08
N SER A 75 2.95 -7.12 17.07
CA SER A 75 2.96 -6.78 15.66
C SER A 75 1.60 -6.31 15.11
N CYS A 76 0.61 -6.03 15.97
CA CYS A 76 -0.72 -5.55 15.57
C CYS A 76 -0.67 -4.28 14.71
N VAL A 77 0.21 -3.32 15.06
CA VAL A 77 0.38 -2.08 14.29
C VAL A 77 0.89 -2.39 12.87
N PHE A 78 1.87 -3.29 12.77
CA PHE A 78 2.41 -3.72 11.49
C PHE A 78 1.35 -4.44 10.65
N ALA A 79 0.55 -5.32 11.24
CA ALA A 79 -0.55 -6.00 10.55
C ALA A 79 -1.62 -5.04 10.02
N LYS A 80 -1.92 -3.95 10.73
CA LYS A 80 -2.82 -2.89 10.26
C LYS A 80 -2.22 -2.11 9.09
N ILE A 81 -0.93 -1.77 9.17
CA ILE A 81 -0.21 -1.09 8.09
C ILE A 81 -0.17 -1.96 6.82
N THR A 82 0.14 -3.25 6.96
CA THR A 82 0.17 -4.18 5.83
C THR A 82 -1.21 -4.28 5.18
N TYR A 83 -2.28 -4.40 5.95
CA TYR A 83 -3.64 -4.42 5.42
C TYR A 83 -3.99 -3.13 4.64
N LEU A 84 -3.55 -1.97 5.14
CA LEU A 84 -3.78 -0.70 4.46
C LEU A 84 -3.15 -0.64 3.05
N PHE A 85 -2.00 -1.27 2.85
CA PHE A 85 -1.34 -1.34 1.55
C PHE A 85 -1.79 -2.53 0.69
N ASP A 86 -2.12 -3.66 1.30
CA ASP A 86 -2.51 -4.90 0.64
C ASP A 86 -4.04 -5.08 0.60
N ASN A 87 -4.75 -3.97 0.41
CA ASN A 87 -6.20 -3.96 0.26
C ASN A 87 -6.58 -4.16 -1.22
N PRO A 88 -7.74 -4.78 -1.55
CA PRO A 88 -8.23 -4.95 -2.92
C PRO A 88 -8.18 -3.70 -3.81
N ALA A 89 -8.28 -2.49 -3.24
CA ALA A 89 -8.16 -1.25 -4.00
C ALA A 89 -6.76 -1.02 -4.62
N THR A 90 -5.71 -1.62 -4.05
CA THR A 90 -4.34 -1.51 -4.57
C THR A 90 -4.17 -2.27 -5.89
N VAL A 91 -4.91 -3.37 -6.09
CA VAL A 91 -4.94 -4.10 -7.37
C VAL A 91 -5.45 -3.19 -8.48
N PHE A 92 -6.55 -2.49 -8.23
CA PHE A 92 -7.12 -1.53 -9.19
C PHE A 92 -6.17 -0.36 -9.47
N PHE A 93 -5.46 0.14 -8.44
CA PHE A 93 -4.43 1.15 -8.62
C PHE A 93 -3.29 0.68 -9.53
N CYS A 94 -2.84 -0.57 -9.39
CA CYS A 94 -1.82 -1.17 -10.25
C CYS A 94 -2.26 -1.22 -11.72
N ASP A 95 -3.48 -1.68 -12.01
CA ASP A 95 -4.00 -1.74 -13.39
C ASP A 95 -4.04 -0.35 -14.06
N ILE A 96 -4.47 0.67 -13.31
CA ILE A 96 -4.47 2.06 -13.80
C ILE A 96 -3.05 2.55 -14.09
N HIS A 97 -2.08 2.23 -13.23
CA HIS A 97 -0.70 2.63 -13.42
C HIS A 97 -0.08 1.97 -14.66
N VAL A 98 -0.39 0.70 -14.89
CA VAL A 98 0.04 -0.04 -16.10
C VAL A 98 -0.59 0.57 -17.35
N PHE A 99 -1.88 0.89 -17.33
CA PHE A 99 -2.57 1.52 -18.45
C PHE A 99 -2.03 2.93 -18.78
N LEU A 100 -1.77 3.74 -17.76
CA LEU A 100 -1.16 5.06 -17.92
C LEU A 100 0.26 4.95 -18.49
N GLY A 101 1.06 4.00 -17.99
CA GLY A 101 2.38 3.70 -18.51
C GLY A 101 2.33 3.34 -20.00
N TYR A 102 1.40 2.47 -20.41
CA TYR A 102 1.24 2.10 -21.81
C TYR A 102 0.93 3.29 -22.72
N ASN A 103 0.08 4.23 -22.28
CA ASN A 103 -0.25 5.43 -23.05
C ASN A 103 0.89 6.47 -23.09
N ILE A 104 1.87 6.40 -22.18
CA ILE A 104 3.05 7.26 -22.19
C ILE A 104 4.10 6.76 -23.19
N PHE A 105 4.21 5.44 -23.37
CA PHE A 105 5.17 4.82 -24.29
C PHE A 105 4.65 4.62 -25.72
N ARG A 106 3.37 4.93 -25.96
CA ARG A 106 2.74 4.91 -27.28
C ARG A 106 2.80 6.29 -27.94
#